data_AF-A0A7J2RH63-F1
#
_entry.id   AF-A0A7J2RH63-F1
#
_cell.length_a   1.000
_cell.length_b   1.000
_cell.length_c   1.000
_cell.angle_alpha   90.00
_cell.angle_beta   90.00
_cell.angle_gamma   90.00
#
_symmetry.space_group_name_H-M   'P 1'
#
loop_
_entity.id
_entity.type
_entity.pdbx_description
1 polymer ?
#
loop_
_entity_poly.entity_id
_entity_poly.type
_entity_poly.pdbx_seq_one_letter_code
_entity_poly.pdbx_strand_id
1 'polypeptide(L)'
;MKLQNRNGVLGLETTKQVMVTFLVLSVTAIAILLSLTALDDSIGNTIDISYSPAVIVANETGAYINVTGYTLSGYNSTWSSITATAVWNETTAVLLGSGNYTLSSVGVLTNASTSDYSTNNYGVNVSYTYLITIDSESVNSIIGNVSSGLVVFFASTGTIFSILIVVVIILAISIIIWAVGRFGQQTEGTVNL
;
A
#
# COMPACT_ATOMS: atom_id res chain seq x y z
N MET A 1 28.12 19.14 -67.51
CA MET A 1 27.88 19.11 -66.04
C MET A 1 27.89 17.66 -65.58
N LYS A 2 28.76 17.30 -64.63
CA LYS A 2 28.81 15.93 -64.07
C LYS A 2 27.74 15.81 -62.99
N LEU A 3 26.68 15.04 -63.27
CA LEU A 3 25.69 14.65 -62.27
C LEU A 3 26.37 13.65 -61.32
N GLN A 4 26.77 14.12 -60.15
CA GLN A 4 27.29 13.25 -59.10
C GLN A 4 26.16 12.33 -58.63
N ASN A 5 26.41 11.03 -58.77
CA ASN A 5 25.60 9.95 -58.25
C ASN A 5 25.43 10.10 -56.71
N ARG A 6 24.28 10.60 -56.25
CA ARG A 6 23.94 10.76 -54.83
C ARG A 6 23.19 9.56 -54.24
N ASN A 7 23.11 8.43 -54.96
CA ASN A 7 22.29 7.28 -54.56
C ASN A 7 22.76 6.61 -53.24
N GLY A 8 24.01 6.84 -52.81
CA GLY A 8 24.52 6.36 -51.52
C GLY A 8 24.09 7.16 -50.28
N VAL A 9 23.64 8.42 -50.43
CA VAL A 9 23.37 9.32 -49.28
C VAL A 9 21.96 9.09 -48.70
N LEU A 10 21.02 8.58 -49.49
CA LEU A 10 19.63 8.34 -49.08
C LEU A 10 19.47 7.11 -48.16
N GLY A 11 20.33 6.09 -48.31
CA GLY A 11 20.32 4.91 -47.44
C GLY A 11 20.79 5.20 -46.02
N LEU A 12 21.84 6.04 -45.89
CA LEU A 12 22.46 6.35 -44.60
C LEU A 12 21.50 7.05 -43.63
N GLU A 13 20.71 8.00 -44.12
CA GLU A 13 19.76 8.74 -43.28
C GLU A 13 18.64 7.82 -42.74
N THR A 14 18.16 6.92 -43.59
CA THR A 14 17.12 5.94 -43.23
C THR A 14 17.66 4.92 -42.20
N THR A 15 18.88 4.41 -42.40
CA THR A 15 19.53 3.50 -41.44
C THR A 15 19.76 4.18 -40.09
N LYS A 16 20.17 5.45 -40.11
CA LYS A 16 20.40 6.24 -38.89
C LYS A 16 19.10 6.45 -38.11
N GLN A 17 18.01 6.76 -38.80
CA GLN A 17 16.70 6.91 -38.17
C GLN A 17 16.20 5.59 -37.55
N VAL A 18 16.37 4.46 -38.23
CA VAL A 18 16.03 3.13 -37.69
C VAL A 18 16.87 2.78 -36.48
N MET A 19 18.17 3.07 -36.50
CA MET A 19 19.06 2.77 -35.37
C MET A 19 18.68 3.60 -34.13
N VAL A 20 18.30 4.86 -34.31
CA VAL A 20 17.83 5.73 -33.21
C VAL A 20 16.50 5.25 -32.64
N THR A 21 15.54 4.83 -33.46
CA THR A 21 14.25 4.33 -32.95
C THR A 21 14.41 3.04 -32.14
N PHE A 22 15.29 2.13 -32.55
CA PHE A 22 15.63 0.93 -31.77
C PHE A 22 16.31 1.26 -30.45
N LEU A 23 17.21 2.24 -30.43
CA LEU A 23 17.87 2.70 -29.21
C LEU A 23 16.84 3.25 -28.21
N VAL A 24 15.93 4.10 -28.67
CA VAL A 24 14.87 4.70 -27.83
C VAL A 24 13.94 3.62 -27.25
N LEU A 25 13.51 2.66 -28.08
CA LEU A 25 12.68 1.54 -27.61
C LEU A 25 13.40 0.70 -26.54
N SER A 26 14.70 0.42 -26.74
CA SER A 26 15.48 -0.39 -25.80
C SER A 26 15.65 0.31 -24.45
N VAL A 27 16.00 1.60 -24.46
CA VAL A 27 16.15 2.39 -23.21
C VAL A 27 14.81 2.51 -22.48
N THR A 28 13.72 2.73 -23.22
CA THR A 28 12.37 2.82 -22.62
C THR A 28 11.97 1.49 -21.96
N ALA A 29 12.23 0.36 -22.62
CA ALA A 29 11.94 -0.96 -22.06
C ALA A 29 12.72 -1.23 -20.77
N ILE A 30 14.02 -0.88 -20.72
CA ILE A 30 14.85 -1.04 -19.52
C ILE A 30 14.35 -0.14 -18.38
N ALA A 31 14.00 1.12 -18.67
CA ALA A 31 13.48 2.04 -17.66
C ALA A 31 12.16 1.55 -17.05
N ILE A 32 11.27 0.99 -17.87
CA ILE A 32 10.02 0.38 -17.41
C ILE A 32 10.32 -0.83 -16.51
N LEU A 33 11.24 -1.71 -16.92
CA LEU A 33 11.63 -2.88 -16.14
C LEU A 33 12.16 -2.50 -14.76
N LEU A 34 13.10 -1.56 -14.70
CA LEU A 34 13.68 -1.06 -13.44
C LEU A 34 12.63 -0.40 -12.54
N SER A 35 11.70 0.36 -13.12
CA SER A 35 10.62 1.02 -12.36
C SER A 35 9.66 -0.01 -11.75
N LEU A 36 9.39 -1.10 -12.47
CA LEU A 36 8.58 -2.22 -12.01
C LEU A 36 9.27 -3.00 -10.88
N THR A 37 10.58 -3.23 -10.97
CA THR A 37 11.35 -3.89 -9.90
C THR A 37 11.41 -3.03 -8.64
N ALA A 38 11.62 -1.71 -8.79
CA ALA A 38 11.62 -0.79 -7.66
C ALA A 38 10.26 -0.70 -6.95
N LEU A 39 9.15 -0.86 -7.70
CA LEU A 39 7.80 -0.90 -7.13
C LEU A 39 7.58 -2.17 -6.30
N ASP A 40 8.08 -3.32 -6.77
CA ASP A 40 8.03 -4.59 -6.03
C ASP A 40 8.77 -4.48 -4.68
N ASP A 41 9.99 -3.94 -4.70
CA ASP A 41 10.81 -3.72 -3.50
C ASP A 41 10.19 -2.70 -2.52
N SER A 42 9.55 -1.64 -3.04
CA SER A 42 8.92 -0.60 -2.23
C SER A 42 7.70 -1.10 -1.44
N ILE A 43 6.93 -2.04 -2.00
CA ILE A 43 5.66 -2.45 -1.41
C ILE A 43 5.89 -3.48 -0.30
N GLY A 44 6.93 -4.31 -0.40
CA GLY A 44 7.30 -5.26 0.65
C GLY A 44 7.61 -4.64 2.01
N ASN A 45 7.92 -3.33 2.06
CA ASN A 45 8.44 -2.69 3.27
C ASN A 45 7.53 -1.62 3.91
N THR A 46 6.33 -1.36 3.38
CA THR A 46 5.55 -0.16 3.78
C THR A 46 4.23 -0.45 4.52
N ILE A 47 3.80 -1.72 4.66
CA ILE A 47 2.61 -2.04 5.46
C ILE A 47 3.05 -2.39 6.88
N ASP A 48 3.35 -1.37 7.69
CA ASP A 48 3.59 -1.53 9.12
C ASP A 48 2.27 -1.68 9.87
N ILE A 49 1.95 -2.92 10.23
CA ILE A 49 0.74 -3.30 10.98
C ILE A 49 0.95 -3.25 12.50
N SER A 50 2.13 -2.83 12.95
CA SER A 50 2.50 -2.81 14.37
C SER A 50 2.01 -1.56 15.10
N TYR A 51 1.33 -0.65 14.40
CA TYR A 51 0.85 0.60 14.98
C TYR A 51 -0.43 0.38 15.79
N SER A 52 -0.28 0.04 17.06
CA SER A 52 -1.36 0.08 18.06
C SER A 52 -1.10 1.24 19.03
N PRO A 53 -1.57 2.47 18.72
CA PRO A 53 -1.32 3.61 19.59
C PRO A 53 -2.11 3.44 20.90
N ALA A 54 -1.45 3.74 22.01
CA ALA A 54 -2.14 3.86 23.29
C ALA A 54 -3.04 5.10 23.27
N VAL A 55 -4.34 4.88 23.47
CA VAL A 55 -5.31 5.94 23.65
C VAL A 55 -5.43 6.22 25.13
N ILE A 56 -5.42 7.52 25.49
CA ILE A 56 -5.54 7.99 26.86
C ILE A 56 -6.90 8.67 26.99
N VAL A 57 -7.72 8.16 27.92
CA VAL A 57 -8.95 8.81 28.34
C VAL A 57 -8.71 9.43 29.70
N ALA A 58 -8.79 10.75 29.76
CA ALA A 58 -8.65 11.50 31.00
C ALA A 58 -10.03 11.85 31.53
N ASN A 59 -10.30 11.45 32.78
CA ASN A 59 -11.46 11.88 33.56
C ASN A 59 -12.82 11.62 32.88
N GLU A 60 -13.11 10.36 32.56
CA GLU A 60 -14.47 9.92 32.24
C GLU A 60 -15.36 10.12 33.47
N THR A 61 -16.45 10.89 33.30
CA THR A 61 -17.39 11.26 34.37
C THR A 61 -18.64 10.40 34.32
N GLY A 62 -19.37 10.33 35.46
CA GLY A 62 -20.59 9.52 35.57
C GLY A 62 -20.34 8.02 35.62
N ALA A 63 -19.08 7.60 35.79
CA ALA A 63 -18.73 6.23 36.10
C ALA A 63 -19.10 5.90 37.55
N TYR A 64 -19.27 4.61 37.85
CA TYR A 64 -19.51 4.15 39.21
C TYR A 64 -18.78 2.85 39.49
N ILE A 65 -18.56 2.54 40.76
CA ILE A 65 -18.08 1.23 41.20
C ILE A 65 -19.13 0.58 42.11
N ASN A 66 -19.46 -0.67 41.81
CA ASN A 66 -20.34 -1.52 42.59
C ASN A 66 -20.00 -3.00 42.31
N VAL A 67 -20.82 -3.95 42.77
CA VAL A 67 -20.60 -5.40 42.54
C VAL A 67 -20.94 -5.83 41.10
N THR A 68 -21.92 -5.18 40.46
CA THR A 68 -22.31 -5.53 39.07
C THR A 68 -21.29 -5.06 38.03
N GLY A 69 -20.48 -4.06 38.38
CA GLY A 69 -19.52 -3.41 37.50
C GLY A 69 -20.14 -2.31 36.66
N TYR A 70 -19.29 -1.36 36.25
CA TYR A 70 -19.58 -0.32 35.27
C TYR A 70 -18.74 -0.56 34.03
N THR A 71 -19.38 -0.65 32.87
CA THR A 71 -18.66 -0.69 31.59
C THR A 71 -18.27 0.72 31.18
N LEU A 72 -16.99 0.95 30.86
CA LEU A 72 -16.49 2.23 30.38
C LEU A 72 -17.30 2.71 29.16
N SER A 73 -17.66 4.00 29.16
CA SER A 73 -18.61 4.66 28.24
C SER A 73 -18.29 4.48 26.75
N GLY A 74 -17.02 4.24 26.40
CA GLY A 74 -16.58 4.03 25.02
C GLY A 74 -16.21 2.58 24.66
N TYR A 75 -16.30 1.65 25.60
CA TYR A 75 -15.77 0.30 25.41
C TYR A 75 -16.40 -0.40 24.20
N ASN A 76 -15.55 -1.01 23.39
CA ASN A 76 -15.95 -1.95 22.36
C ASN A 76 -14.91 -3.07 22.23
N SER A 77 -15.21 -4.09 21.42
CA SER A 77 -14.38 -5.30 21.29
C SER A 77 -13.02 -5.09 20.62
N THR A 78 -12.74 -3.91 20.04
CA THR A 78 -11.41 -3.60 19.49
C THR A 78 -10.42 -3.15 20.57
N TRP A 79 -10.90 -2.75 21.75
CA TRP A 79 -10.01 -2.32 22.82
C TRP A 79 -9.26 -3.51 23.43
N SER A 80 -7.97 -3.32 23.69
CA SER A 80 -7.14 -4.30 24.41
C SER A 80 -6.20 -3.59 25.40
N SER A 81 -5.57 -4.39 26.27
CA SER A 81 -4.61 -3.90 27.28
C SER A 81 -5.13 -2.71 28.11
N ILE A 82 -6.44 -2.74 28.42
CA ILE A 82 -7.11 -1.64 29.14
C ILE A 82 -6.56 -1.59 30.57
N THR A 83 -6.06 -0.41 30.96
CA THR A 83 -5.48 -0.18 32.28
C THR A 83 -5.98 1.14 32.86
N ALA A 84 -6.58 1.10 34.05
CA ALA A 84 -6.93 2.31 34.78
C ALA A 84 -5.65 3.01 35.28
N THR A 85 -5.51 4.29 34.97
CA THR A 85 -4.39 5.12 35.43
C THR A 85 -4.72 5.87 36.72
N ALA A 86 -5.98 6.28 36.88
CA ALA A 86 -6.47 6.91 38.11
C ALA A 86 -7.98 6.74 38.25
N VAL A 87 -8.46 6.53 39.48
CA VAL A 87 -9.89 6.53 39.79
C VAL A 87 -10.10 7.46 40.97
N TRP A 88 -10.96 8.45 40.81
CA TRP A 88 -11.24 9.48 41.81
C TRP A 88 -12.67 9.36 42.28
N ASN A 89 -12.93 9.54 43.57
CA ASN A 89 -14.30 9.73 44.01
C ASN A 89 -14.85 11.05 43.46
N GLU A 90 -16.03 11.00 42.85
CA GLU A 90 -16.64 12.15 42.17
C GLU A 90 -16.97 13.30 43.14
N THR A 91 -17.38 12.99 44.38
CA THR A 91 -17.82 13.98 45.37
C THR A 91 -16.66 14.63 46.14
N THR A 92 -15.68 13.83 46.54
CA THR A 92 -14.59 14.25 47.43
C THR A 92 -13.29 14.55 46.69
N ALA A 93 -13.20 14.17 45.41
CA ALA A 93 -11.98 14.26 44.61
C ALA A 93 -10.77 13.53 45.25
N VAL A 94 -11.02 12.52 46.08
CA VAL A 94 -9.98 11.67 46.67
C VAL A 94 -9.62 10.55 45.70
N LEU A 95 -8.32 10.33 45.50
CA LEU A 95 -7.80 9.22 44.70
C LEU A 95 -8.10 7.89 45.40
N LEU A 96 -8.79 6.99 44.72
CA LEU A 96 -8.98 5.62 45.18
C LEU A 96 -7.72 4.82 44.87
N GLY A 97 -7.18 4.15 45.89
CA GLY A 97 -6.08 3.20 45.70
C GLY A 97 -6.51 2.02 44.81
N SER A 98 -5.56 1.48 44.04
CA SER A 98 -5.79 0.37 43.10
C SER A 98 -6.29 -0.93 43.74
N GLY A 99 -6.19 -1.09 45.06
CA GLY A 99 -6.79 -2.20 45.81
C GLY A 99 -8.31 -2.08 46.01
N ASN A 100 -8.91 -0.92 45.72
CA ASN A 100 -10.35 -0.69 45.92
C ASN A 100 -11.19 -0.93 44.66
N TYR A 101 -10.56 -1.16 43.51
CA TYR A 101 -11.24 -1.41 42.25
C TYR A 101 -10.49 -2.44 41.41
N THR A 102 -11.21 -3.14 40.55
CA THR A 102 -10.63 -3.94 39.46
C THR A 102 -11.13 -3.42 38.13
N LEU A 103 -10.27 -3.36 37.12
CA LEU A 103 -10.66 -3.14 35.74
C LEU A 103 -10.42 -4.42 34.95
N SER A 104 -11.47 -4.96 34.34
CA SER A 104 -11.36 -6.15 33.51
C SER A 104 -10.77 -5.83 32.13
N SER A 105 -10.33 -6.86 31.41
CA SER A 105 -9.88 -6.74 30.01
C SER A 105 -10.98 -6.30 29.05
N VAL A 106 -12.25 -6.39 29.47
CA VAL A 106 -13.43 -5.96 28.71
C VAL A 106 -13.99 -4.61 29.20
N GLY A 107 -13.16 -3.82 29.89
CA GLY A 107 -13.50 -2.45 30.27
C GLY A 107 -14.57 -2.37 31.36
N VAL A 108 -14.72 -3.40 32.20
CA VAL A 108 -15.67 -3.40 33.32
C VAL A 108 -14.91 -3.04 34.60
N LEU A 109 -15.27 -1.89 35.18
CA LEU A 109 -14.77 -1.39 36.44
C LEU A 109 -15.65 -1.89 37.59
N THR A 110 -15.08 -2.63 38.52
CA THR A 110 -15.81 -3.26 39.64
C THR A 110 -15.21 -2.85 40.96
N ASN A 111 -16.02 -2.77 42.02
CA ASN A 111 -15.51 -2.59 43.38
C ASN A 111 -14.72 -3.83 43.83
N ALA A 112 -13.51 -3.63 44.33
CA ALA A 112 -12.65 -4.68 44.88
C ALA A 112 -12.47 -4.59 46.40
N SER A 113 -12.99 -3.52 47.03
CA SER A 113 -12.85 -3.32 48.47
C SER A 113 -13.86 -4.14 49.27
N THR A 114 -13.48 -4.46 50.51
CA THR A 114 -14.33 -5.15 51.49
C THR A 114 -15.32 -4.22 52.19
N SER A 115 -15.20 -2.91 51.99
CA SER A 115 -16.09 -1.87 52.49
C SER A 115 -17.35 -1.72 51.63
N ASP A 116 -18.46 -1.30 52.24
CA ASP A 116 -19.86 -1.25 51.77
C ASP A 116 -20.17 -0.46 50.48
N TYR A 117 -19.23 -0.30 49.53
CA TYR A 117 -19.55 0.10 48.17
C TYR A 117 -20.23 -1.02 47.36
N SER A 118 -20.70 -2.09 48.03
CA SER A 118 -21.24 -3.27 47.37
C SER A 118 -22.69 -3.10 46.89
N THR A 119 -23.45 -2.17 47.49
CA THR A 119 -24.91 -2.02 47.24
C THR A 119 -25.32 -0.67 46.66
N ASN A 120 -24.51 0.38 46.82
CA ASN A 120 -24.79 1.71 46.28
C ASN A 120 -23.80 2.06 45.17
N ASN A 121 -24.29 2.60 44.05
CA ASN A 121 -23.46 3.12 42.98
C ASN A 121 -22.56 4.23 43.52
N TYR A 122 -21.29 3.91 43.77
CA TYR A 122 -20.32 4.90 44.24
C TYR A 122 -19.78 5.64 43.03
N GLY A 123 -20.19 6.89 42.85
CA GLY A 123 -19.78 7.75 41.74
C GLY A 123 -18.28 7.99 41.73
N VAL A 124 -17.65 7.75 40.58
CA VAL A 124 -16.21 7.94 40.36
C VAL A 124 -15.95 8.61 39.02
N ASN A 125 -14.81 9.28 38.94
CA ASN A 125 -14.21 9.68 37.68
C ASN A 125 -13.03 8.76 37.38
N VAL A 126 -12.98 8.17 36.19
CA VAL A 126 -11.93 7.21 35.82
C VAL A 126 -11.09 7.75 34.68
N SER A 127 -9.78 7.64 34.83
CA SER A 127 -8.80 7.83 33.77
C SER A 127 -8.17 6.49 33.45
N TYR A 128 -8.02 6.19 32.17
CA TYR A 128 -7.53 4.90 31.71
C TYR A 128 -6.81 5.02 30.38
N THR A 129 -6.06 3.98 30.07
CA THR A 129 -5.40 3.80 28.78
C THR A 129 -5.86 2.48 28.17
N TYR A 130 -5.95 2.44 26.86
CA TYR A 130 -6.21 1.21 26.12
C TYR A 130 -5.45 1.24 24.80
N LEU A 131 -5.21 0.05 24.26
CA LEU A 131 -4.71 -0.14 22.91
C LEU A 131 -5.90 -0.42 21.98
N ILE A 132 -5.83 0.05 20.76
CA ILE A 132 -6.77 -0.37 19.71
C ILE A 132 -6.17 -1.59 19.01
N THR A 133 -6.87 -2.70 19.08
CA THR A 133 -6.59 -3.91 18.31
C THR A 133 -7.22 -3.73 16.95
N ILE A 134 -6.38 -3.63 15.94
CA ILE A 134 -6.83 -3.73 14.55
C ILE A 134 -7.05 -5.21 14.29
N ASP A 135 -8.18 -5.57 13.70
CA ASP A 135 -8.46 -6.94 13.29
C ASP A 135 -7.37 -7.40 12.30
N SER A 136 -6.51 -8.30 12.78
CA SER A 136 -5.42 -8.86 12.00
C SER A 136 -5.92 -9.64 10.79
N GLU A 137 -7.14 -10.20 10.83
CA GLU A 137 -7.70 -10.93 9.69
C GLU A 137 -8.04 -10.00 8.52
N SER A 138 -8.70 -8.86 8.80
CA SER A 138 -8.97 -7.83 7.80
C SER A 138 -7.70 -7.27 7.18
N VAL A 139 -6.67 -7.03 7.98
CA VAL A 139 -5.38 -6.52 7.50
C VAL A 139 -4.63 -7.59 6.69
N ASN A 140 -4.58 -8.83 7.16
CA ASN A 140 -3.99 -9.94 6.43
C ASN A 140 -4.72 -10.20 5.10
N SER A 141 -6.03 -9.98 5.06
CA SER A 141 -6.83 -10.05 3.83
C SER A 141 -6.46 -8.94 2.84
N ILE A 142 -6.25 -7.70 3.31
CA ILE A 142 -5.79 -6.60 2.46
C ILE A 142 -4.40 -6.89 1.91
N ILE A 143 -3.46 -7.29 2.78
CA ILE A 143 -2.09 -7.64 2.38
C ILE A 143 -2.11 -8.81 1.39
N GLY A 144 -2.88 -9.85 1.68
CA GLY A 144 -3.04 -11.02 0.80
C GLY A 144 -3.62 -10.65 -0.56
N ASN A 145 -4.64 -9.79 -0.62
CA ASN A 145 -5.23 -9.33 -1.88
C ASN A 145 -4.28 -8.46 -2.68
N VAL A 146 -3.57 -7.52 -2.05
CA VAL A 146 -2.60 -6.65 -2.73
C VAL A 146 -1.41 -7.46 -3.25
N SER A 147 -0.84 -8.32 -2.40
CA SER A 147 0.29 -9.18 -2.77
C SER A 147 -0.09 -10.16 -3.89
N SER A 148 -1.25 -10.82 -3.78
CA SER A 148 -1.76 -11.72 -4.82
C SER A 148 -2.03 -10.98 -6.14
N GLY A 149 -2.65 -9.79 -6.08
CA GLY A 149 -2.89 -8.95 -7.25
C GLY A 149 -1.59 -8.56 -7.97
N LEU A 150 -0.54 -8.22 -7.22
CA LEU A 150 0.79 -7.93 -7.76
C LEU A 150 1.46 -9.14 -8.38
N VAL A 151 1.43 -10.31 -7.71
CA VAL A 151 1.98 -11.55 -8.26
C VAL A 151 1.29 -11.90 -9.58
N VAL A 152 -0.04 -11.78 -9.65
CA VAL A 152 -0.81 -12.02 -10.88
C VAL A 152 -0.48 -10.99 -11.96
N PHE A 153 -0.35 -9.72 -11.60
CA PHE A 153 0.05 -8.66 -12.52
C PHE A 153 1.43 -8.97 -13.12
N PHE A 154 2.44 -9.25 -12.29
CA PHE A 154 3.79 -9.57 -12.76
C PHE A 154 3.88 -10.90 -13.49
N ALA A 155 3.15 -11.93 -13.09
CA ALA A 155 3.03 -13.17 -13.86
C ALA A 155 2.46 -12.91 -15.27
N SER A 156 1.55 -11.95 -15.39
CA SER A 156 0.99 -11.53 -16.68
C SER A 156 1.90 -10.57 -17.46
N THR A 157 2.80 -9.83 -16.79
CA THR A 157 3.75 -8.95 -17.50
C THR A 157 4.63 -9.72 -18.47
N GLY A 158 5.07 -10.94 -18.12
CA GLY A 158 5.83 -11.79 -19.04
C GLY A 158 5.09 -12.02 -20.37
N THR A 159 3.79 -12.32 -20.31
CA THR A 159 2.94 -12.51 -21.49
C THR A 159 2.78 -11.21 -22.29
N ILE A 160 2.53 -10.09 -21.60
CA ILE A 160 2.37 -8.77 -22.24
C ILE A 160 3.67 -8.35 -22.95
N PHE A 161 4.82 -8.50 -22.29
CA PHE A 161 6.12 -8.21 -22.90
C PHE A 161 6.43 -9.15 -24.06
N SER A 162 6.09 -10.44 -23.95
CA SER A 162 6.28 -11.39 -25.04
C SER A 162 5.47 -11.00 -26.27
N ILE A 163 4.22 -10.54 -26.10
CA ILE A 163 3.39 -9.99 -27.19
C ILE A 163 4.03 -8.71 -27.75
N LEU A 164 4.47 -7.80 -26.88
CA LEU A 164 5.07 -6.52 -27.29
C LEU A 164 6.36 -6.74 -28.13
N ILE A 165 7.21 -7.69 -27.74
CA ILE A 165 8.42 -8.06 -28.50
C ILE A 165 8.05 -8.55 -29.90
N VAL A 166 7.04 -9.43 -30.01
CA VAL A 166 6.58 -9.92 -31.31
C VAL A 166 6.07 -8.77 -32.19
N VAL A 167 5.28 -7.86 -31.63
CA VAL A 167 4.80 -6.67 -32.34
C VAL A 167 5.95 -5.79 -32.83
N VAL A 168 6.96 -5.54 -31.99
CA VAL A 168 8.15 -4.74 -32.37
C VAL A 168 8.94 -5.41 -33.50
N ILE A 169 9.10 -6.73 -33.47
CA ILE A 169 9.77 -7.49 -34.54
C ILE A 169 9.01 -7.37 -35.87
N ILE A 170 7.67 -7.54 -35.85
CA ILE A 170 6.83 -7.40 -37.05
C ILE A 170 6.94 -5.99 -37.63
N LEU A 171 6.94 -4.98 -36.77
CA LEU A 171 7.05 -3.57 -37.16
C LEU A 171 8.43 -3.27 -37.77
N ALA A 172 9.49 -3.82 -37.20
CA ALA A 172 10.84 -3.73 -37.75
C ALA A 172 10.94 -4.36 -39.15
N ILE A 173 10.41 -5.58 -39.33
CA ILE A 173 10.39 -6.26 -40.62
C ILE A 173 9.59 -5.44 -41.65
N SER A 174 8.45 -4.89 -41.24
CA SER A 174 7.59 -4.07 -42.10
C SER A 174 8.32 -2.80 -42.58
N ILE A 175 9.07 -2.13 -41.71
CA ILE A 175 9.90 -0.97 -42.08
C ILE A 175 11.00 -1.37 -43.06
N ILE A 176 11.67 -2.51 -42.84
CA ILE A 176 12.73 -3.01 -43.74
C ILE A 176 12.16 -3.31 -45.13
N ILE A 177 11.04 -4.02 -45.22
CA ILE A 177 10.38 -4.34 -46.49
C ILE A 177 9.99 -3.06 -47.21
N TRP A 178 9.39 -2.10 -46.50
CA TRP A 178 9.00 -0.83 -47.08
C TRP A 178 10.21 -0.04 -47.61
N ALA A 179 11.30 0.00 -46.85
CA ALA A 179 12.54 0.66 -47.27
C ALA A 179 13.12 -0.01 -48.52
N VAL A 180 13.25 -1.35 -48.54
CA VAL A 180 13.80 -2.10 -49.69
C VAL A 180 12.90 -1.99 -50.93
N GLY A 181 11.58 -2.08 -50.77
CA GLY A 181 10.63 -1.94 -51.88
C GLY A 181 10.72 -0.58 -52.57
N ARG A 182 10.96 0.49 -51.80
CA ARG A 182 11.20 1.83 -52.35
C ARG A 182 12.52 1.94 -53.13
N PHE A 183 13.57 1.25 -52.69
CA PHE A 183 14.86 1.26 -53.37
C PHE A 183 14.87 0.38 -54.64
N GLY A 184 14.09 -0.71 -54.68
CA GLY A 184 13.99 -1.58 -55.86
C GLY A 184 13.35 -0.89 -57.07
N GLN A 185 12.35 -0.02 -56.86
CA GLN A 185 11.58 0.60 -57.95
C GLN A 185 12.28 1.75 -58.67
N GLN A 186 13.40 2.29 -58.17
CA GLN A 186 14.08 3.42 -58.83
C GLN A 186 15.05 3.00 -59.96
N THR A 187 15.17 1.70 -60.25
CA THR A 187 16.13 1.19 -61.26
C THR A 187 15.51 0.97 -62.65
N GLU A 188 14.18 1.00 -62.78
CA GLU A 188 13.49 0.83 -64.08
C GLU A 188 13.13 2.16 -64.76
N GLY A 189 13.95 3.20 -64.54
CA GLY A 189 13.90 4.43 -65.32
C GLY A 189 14.42 4.20 -66.73
N THR A 190 13.53 3.77 -67.62
CA THR A 190 13.57 3.88 -69.10
C THR A 190 14.82 4.53 -69.66
N VAL A 191 15.76 3.69 -70.11
CA VAL A 191 16.75 4.10 -71.11
C VAL A 191 15.99 4.25 -72.42
N ASN A 192 15.48 5.45 -72.70
CA ASN A 192 15.08 5.81 -74.06
C ASN A 192 16.36 5.95 -74.87
N LEU A 193 16.61 4.95 -75.72
CA LEU A 193 17.61 4.98 -76.78
C LEU A 193 17.23 5.99 -77.86
#